data_AF-C1C4F5-F1
#
_entry.id   AF-C1C4F5-F1
#
_cell.length_a   1.000
_cell.length_b   1.000
_cell.length_c   1.000
_cell.angle_alpha   90.00
_cell.angle_beta   90.00
_cell.angle_gamma   90.00
#
_symmetry.space_group_name_H-M   'P 1'
#
loop_
_entity.id
_entity.type
_entity.pdbx_description
1 polymer ?
#
loop_
_entity_poly.entity_id
_entity_poly.type
_entity_poly.pdbx_seq_one_letter_code
_entity_poly.pdbx_strand_id
1 'polypeptide(L)'
;MAAQISEADQIKQFKEFLGTYNKLTENCFLDCVKDFTTREVKAEEVTCSEHCLQKYLKMTQRISMRFQEYHIQQNEALAAKAGLIGQPR
;
A
#
# COMPACT_ATOMS: atom_id res chain seq x y z
N MET A 1 4.78 -0.04 27.15
CA MET A 1 3.31 -0.09 27.22
C MET A 1 2.82 -0.25 25.78
N ALA A 2 2.20 -1.38 25.43
CA ALA A 2 1.62 -1.53 24.09
C ALA A 2 0.46 -0.54 23.98
N ALA A 3 0.55 0.41 23.05
CA ALA A 3 -0.55 1.32 22.76
C ALA A 3 -1.75 0.48 22.30
N GLN A 4 -2.85 0.51 23.05
CA GLN A 4 -4.11 -0.06 22.59
C GLN A 4 -4.57 0.76 21.38
N ILE A 5 -4.67 0.10 20.22
CA ILE A 5 -5.31 0.68 19.03
C ILE A 5 -6.75 0.99 19.43
N SER A 6 -7.15 2.26 19.35
CA SER A 6 -8.51 2.64 19.73
C SER A 6 -9.52 1.97 18.79
N GLU A 7 -10.75 1.73 19.27
CA GLU A 7 -11.82 1.17 18.43
C GLU A 7 -12.05 2.03 17.17
N ALA A 8 -11.92 3.36 17.31
CA ALA A 8 -11.98 4.30 16.20
C ALA A 8 -10.85 4.10 15.17
N ASP A 9 -9.62 3.82 15.62
CA ASP A 9 -8.48 3.53 14.74
C ASP A 9 -8.66 2.19 14.01
N GLN A 10 -9.24 1.17 14.66
CA GLN A 10 -9.57 -0.10 14.02
C GLN A 10 -10.61 0.07 12.91
N ILE A 11 -11.68 0.83 13.18
CA ILE A 11 -12.72 1.14 12.18
C ILE A 11 -12.12 1.91 11.01
N LYS A 12 -11.22 2.87 11.28
CA LYS A 12 -10.53 3.62 10.24
C LYS A 12 -9.66 2.72 9.36
N GLN A 13 -8.84 1.85 9.95
CA GLN A 13 -8.01 0.89 9.21
C GLN A 13 -8.86 -0.03 8.34
N PHE A 14 -9.99 -0.51 8.85
CA PHE A 14 -10.89 -1.37 8.07
C PHE A 14 -11.51 -0.63 6.89
N LYS A 15 -11.91 0.63 7.08
CA LYS A 15 -12.44 1.48 6.00
C LYS A 15 -11.40 1.74 4.91
N GLU A 16 -10.15 2.01 5.29
CA GLU A 16 -9.03 2.18 4.36
C GLU A 16 -8.72 0.88 3.59
N PHE A 17 -8.79 -0.26 4.27
CA PHE A 17 -8.65 -1.57 3.65
C PHE A 17 -9.72 -1.80 2.59
N LEU A 18 -11.00 -1.58 2.91
CA LEU A 18 -12.09 -1.75 1.94
C LEU A 18 -11.96 -0.80 0.74
N GLY A 19 -11.53 0.44 0.98
CA GLY A 19 -11.25 1.38 -0.10
C GLY A 19 -10.15 0.88 -1.05
N THR A 20 -9.07 0.35 -0.47
CA THR A 20 -7.94 -0.22 -1.24
C THR A 20 -8.36 -1.48 -1.98
N TYR A 21 -9.14 -2.36 -1.34
CA TYR A 21 -9.69 -3.57 -1.94
C TYR A 21 -10.52 -3.26 -3.20
N ASN A 22 -11.44 -2.28 -3.10
CA ASN A 22 -12.25 -1.87 -4.23
C ASN A 22 -11.39 -1.30 -5.36
N LYS A 23 -10.40 -0.47 -5.03
CA LYS A 23 -9.50 0.13 -6.04
C LYS A 23 -8.68 -0.91 -6.78
N LEU A 24 -8.17 -1.89 -6.04
CA LEU A 24 -7.39 -2.99 -6.60
C LEU A 24 -8.25 -3.89 -7.50
N THR A 25 -9.46 -4.20 -7.05
CA THR A 25 -10.41 -5.01 -7.81
C THR A 25 -10.76 -4.33 -9.14
N GLU A 26 -11.06 -3.03 -9.11
CA GLU A 26 -11.31 -2.23 -10.32
C GLU A 26 -10.12 -2.26 -11.29
N ASN A 27 -8.91 -1.98 -10.80
CA ASN A 27 -7.71 -1.95 -11.65
C ASN A 27 -7.43 -3.32 -12.29
N CYS A 28 -7.46 -4.40 -11.51
CA CYS A 28 -7.19 -5.73 -12.05
C CYS A 28 -8.28 -6.20 -13.00
N PHE A 29 -9.54 -5.82 -12.77
CA PHE A 29 -10.61 -6.12 -13.73
C PHE A 29 -10.37 -5.41 -15.07
N LEU A 30 -10.07 -4.10 -15.04
CA LEU A 30 -9.82 -3.30 -16.24
C LEU A 30 -8.59 -3.78 -17.04
N ASP A 31 -7.54 -4.24 -16.36
CA ASP A 31 -6.31 -4.67 -17.02
C ASP A 31 -6.36 -6.12 -17.54
N CYS A 32 -7.12 -7.00 -16.87
CA CYS A 32 -7.08 -8.44 -17.13
C CYS A 32 -8.33 -9.02 -17.78
N VAL A 33 -9.53 -8.51 -17.47
CA VAL A 33 -10.78 -9.04 -18.02
C VAL A 33 -11.09 -8.34 -19.34
N LYS A 34 -10.85 -9.05 -20.43
CA LYS A 34 -10.87 -8.51 -21.80
C LYS A 34 -11.80 -9.29 -22.72
N ASP A 35 -12.19 -10.50 -22.32
CA ASP A 35 -13.08 -11.34 -23.11
C ASP A 35 -14.49 -11.38 -22.51
N PHE A 36 -15.44 -10.83 -23.25
CA PHE A 36 -16.85 -10.74 -22.83
C PHE A 36 -17.75 -11.69 -23.65
N THR A 37 -17.17 -12.70 -24.31
CA THR A 37 -17.94 -13.70 -25.08
C THR A 37 -18.55 -14.80 -24.21
N THR A 38 -18.00 -15.00 -23.00
CA THR A 38 -18.45 -16.01 -22.03
C THR A 38 -18.73 -15.37 -20.67
N ARG A 39 -19.58 -16.00 -19.86
CA ARG A 39 -19.79 -15.61 -18.46
C ARG A 39 -18.71 -16.16 -17.52
N GLU A 40 -17.93 -17.12 -17.99
CA GLU A 40 -16.82 -17.71 -17.27
C GLU A 40 -15.55 -16.88 -17.47
N VAL A 41 -14.76 -16.74 -16.41
CA VAL A 41 -13.45 -16.09 -16.46
C VAL A 41 -12.46 -17.06 -17.09
N LYS A 42 -11.79 -16.65 -18.17
CA LYS A 42 -10.85 -17.53 -18.86
C LYS A 42 -9.60 -17.76 -18.02
N ALA A 43 -8.96 -18.92 -18.19
CA ALA A 43 -7.75 -19.27 -17.44
C ALA A 43 -6.65 -18.19 -17.54
N GLU A 44 -6.48 -17.56 -18.71
CA GLU A 44 -5.55 -16.44 -18.90
C GLU A 44 -5.91 -15.21 -18.05
N GLU A 45 -7.20 -14.89 -17.91
CA GLU A 45 -7.69 -13.75 -17.12
C GLU A 45 -7.57 -14.03 -15.61
N VAL A 46 -7.77 -15.28 -15.19
CA VAL A 46 -7.50 -15.74 -13.82
C VAL A 46 -6.02 -15.54 -13.49
N THR A 47 -5.12 -16.09 -14.29
CA THR A 47 -3.67 -15.93 -14.05
C THR A 47 -3.23 -14.46 -14.10
N CYS A 48 -3.78 -13.66 -15.02
CA CYS A 48 -3.51 -12.23 -15.09
C CYS A 48 -3.95 -11.51 -13.80
N SER A 49 -5.17 -11.75 -13.32
CA SER A 49 -5.71 -11.08 -12.14
C SER A 49 -4.98 -11.45 -10.85
N GLU A 50 -4.55 -12.72 -10.70
CA GLU A 50 -3.69 -13.15 -9.60
C GLU A 50 -2.31 -12.45 -9.62
N HIS A 51 -1.67 -12.38 -10.79
CA HIS A 51 -0.42 -11.64 -10.93
C HIS A 51 -0.59 -10.14 -10.72
N CYS A 52 -1.71 -9.56 -11.17
CA CYS A 52 -2.04 -8.15 -10.94
C CYS A 52 -2.12 -7.85 -9.44
N LEU A 53 -2.86 -8.66 -8.68
CA LEU A 53 -2.96 -8.57 -7.22
C LEU A 53 -1.57 -8.64 -6.57
N GLN A 54 -0.79 -9.67 -6.88
CA GLN A 54 0.56 -9.84 -6.31
C GLN A 54 1.49 -8.67 -6.66
N LYS A 55 1.46 -8.22 -7.91
CA LYS A 55 2.28 -7.10 -8.38
C LYS A 55 1.89 -5.81 -7.68
N TYR A 56 0.60 -5.53 -7.54
CA TYR A 56 0.11 -4.35 -6.85
C TYR A 56 0.55 -4.33 -5.38
N LEU A 57 0.38 -5.43 -4.66
CA LEU A 57 0.78 -5.50 -3.25
C LEU A 57 2.29 -5.31 -3.07
N LYS A 58 3.11 -5.99 -3.89
CA LYS A 58 4.57 -5.84 -3.87
C LYS A 58 5.00 -4.41 -4.22
N MET A 59 4.33 -3.80 -5.20
CA MET A 59 4.58 -2.42 -5.61
C MET A 59 4.24 -1.45 -4.45
N THR A 60 3.06 -1.56 -3.87
CA THR A 60 2.62 -0.71 -2.75
C THR A 60 3.55 -0.84 -1.54
N GLN A 61 3.99 -2.07 -1.21
CA GLN A 61 4.98 -2.28 -0.15
C GLN A 61 6.31 -1.59 -0.47
N ARG A 62 6.80 -1.72 -1.70
CA ARG A 62 8.05 -1.08 -2.13
C ARG A 62 7.96 0.44 -2.12
N ILE A 63 6.85 1.01 -2.57
CA ILE A 63 6.59 2.45 -2.52
C ILE A 63 6.58 2.92 -1.07
N SER A 64 5.87 2.21 -0.18
CA SER A 64 5.81 2.54 1.25
C SER A 64 7.19 2.57 1.91
N MET A 65 8.05 1.59 1.62
CA MET A 65 9.44 1.59 2.13
C MET A 65 10.22 2.84 1.71
N ARG A 66 10.17 3.21 0.42
CA ARG A 66 10.89 4.39 -0.09
C ARG A 66 10.31 5.71 0.44
N PHE A 67 9.00 5.75 0.62
CA PHE A 67 8.33 6.89 1.23
C PHE A 67 8.76 7.07 2.68
N GLN A 68 8.81 5.99 3.47
CA GLN A 68 9.29 6.02 4.85
C GLN A 68 10.76 6.46 4.95
N GLU A 69 11.64 5.92 4.10
CA GLU A 69 13.05 6.33 4.02
C GLU A 69 13.17 7.85 3.80
N TYR A 70 12.41 8.40 2.86
CA TYR A 70 12.41 9.83 2.57
C TYR A 70 11.90 10.68 3.75
N HIS A 71 10.84 10.22 4.43
CA HIS A 71 10.33 10.89 5.62
C HIS A 71 11.33 10.92 6.78
N ILE A 72 12.06 9.82 6.99
CA ILE A 72 13.11 9.74 8.02
C ILE A 72 14.22 10.74 7.71
N GLN A 73 14.73 10.78 6.47
CA GLN A 73 15.78 11.71 6.06
C GLN A 73 15.38 13.18 6.27
N GLN A 74 14.14 13.54 5.94
CA GLN A 74 13.64 14.89 6.22
C GLN A 74 13.59 15.21 7.72
N ASN A 75 13.10 14.27 8.53
CA ASN A 75 13.02 14.45 9.97
C ASN A 75 14.42 14.57 10.62
N GLU A 76 15.40 13.78 10.17
CA GLU A 76 16.80 13.88 10.61
C GLU A 76 17.40 15.25 10.24
N ALA A 77 17.16 15.73 9.02
CA ALA A 77 17.60 17.06 8.60
C ALA A 77 16.95 18.18 9.43
N LEU A 78 15.68 18.05 9.77
CA LEU A 78 14.97 18.98 10.66
C LEU A 78 15.51 18.93 12.09
N ALA A 79 15.78 17.73 12.62
CA ALA A 79 16.35 17.54 13.96
C ALA A 79 17.79 18.09 14.07
N ALA A 80 18.59 17.93 13.01
CA ALA A 80 19.92 18.55 12.90
C ALA A 80 19.83 20.09 12.92
N LYS A 81 18.90 20.68 12.14
CA LYS A 81 18.66 22.13 12.15
C LYS A 81 18.14 22.65 13.49
N ALA A 82 17.38 21.83 14.21
CA ALA A 82 16.87 22.16 15.54
C ALA A 82 17.92 22.01 16.67
N GLY A 83 19.15 21.58 16.36
CA GLY A 83 20.22 21.40 17.35
C GLY A 83 20.01 20.24 18.32
N LEU A 84 19.07 19.33 18.01
CA LEU A 84 18.74 18.16 18.85
C LEU A 84 19.69 16.97 18.60
N ILE A 85 20.42 16.99 17.48
CA ILE A 85 21.48 16.03 17.17
C ILE A 85 22.81 16.62 17.66
N GLY A 86 23.17 16.29 18.90
CA GLY A 86 24.44 16.66 19.51
C GLY A 86 25.62 16.03 18.77
N GLN A 87 26.55 16.89 18.38
CA GLN A 87 27.83 16.63 17.74
C GLN A 87 28.60 15.45 18.37
N PRO A 88 29.09 14.46 17.60
CA PRO A 88 30.15 13.59 18.11
C PRO A 88 31.39 14.47 18.28
N ARG A 89 31.96 14.50 19.48
CA ARG A 89 33.34 14.93 19.65
C ARG A 89 34.26 13.96 18.91
#